data_AF-A0A2V8MLJ2-F1
#
_entry.id   AF-A0A2V8MLJ2-F1
#
_cell.length_a   1.000
_cell.length_b   1.000
_cell.length_c   1.000
_cell.angle_alpha   90.00
_cell.angle_beta   90.00
_cell.angle_gamma   90.00
#
_symmetry.space_group_name_H-M   'P 1'
#
loop_
_entity.id
_entity.type
_entity.pdbx_description
1 polymer ?
#
loop_
_entity_poly.entity_id
_entity_poly.type
_entity_poly.pdbx_seq_one_letter_code
_entity_poly.pdbx_strand_id
1 'polypeptide(L)'
;MNKKHFLAAALLGSLLCAAVPAQSRRSMAPADILRIPTVGDAQISPSGDWIVYTVTTVDADQNASTLWLVRASERLGVIPLPGRPPEVRRTPDVFRN
;
A
#
# COMPACT_ATOMS: atom_id res chain seq x y z
N MET A 1 -32.59 -32.06 -22.70
CA MET A 1 -32.13 -31.36 -21.47
C MET A 1 -33.26 -30.47 -20.96
N ASN A 2 -33.92 -30.83 -19.85
CA ASN A 2 -35.19 -30.19 -19.45
C ASN A 2 -34.95 -28.79 -18.86
N LYS A 3 -35.61 -27.76 -19.41
CA LYS A 3 -35.53 -26.34 -18.97
C LYS A 3 -35.74 -26.15 -17.44
N LYS A 4 -36.48 -27.08 -16.82
CA LYS A 4 -36.74 -27.13 -15.37
C LYS A 4 -35.46 -27.34 -14.54
N HIS A 5 -34.54 -28.20 -15.02
CA HIS A 5 -33.27 -28.44 -14.34
C HIS A 5 -32.29 -27.27 -14.53
N PHE A 6 -32.37 -26.58 -15.68
CA PHE A 6 -31.56 -25.39 -15.94
C PHE A 6 -31.95 -24.22 -15.03
N LEU A 7 -33.25 -23.99 -14.83
CA LEU A 7 -33.76 -22.98 -13.89
C LEU A 7 -33.41 -23.31 -12.43
N ALA A 8 -33.50 -24.58 -12.03
CA ALA A 8 -33.13 -25.02 -10.68
C ALA A 8 -31.64 -24.84 -10.41
N ALA A 9 -30.77 -25.16 -11.37
CA ALA A 9 -29.33 -24.96 -11.26
C ALA A 9 -28.95 -23.48 -11.19
N ALA A 10 -29.63 -22.61 -11.96
CA ALA A 10 -29.42 -21.17 -11.93
C ALA A 10 -29.84 -20.55 -10.58
N LEU A 11 -30.98 -20.98 -10.02
CA LEU A 11 -31.42 -20.53 -8.69
C LEU A 11 -30.48 -20.99 -7.58
N LEU A 12 -30.00 -22.23 -7.64
CA LEU A 12 -29.05 -22.76 -6.66
C LEU A 12 -27.70 -22.03 -6.73
N GLY A 13 -27.20 -21.75 -7.94
CA GLY A 13 -25.96 -20.98 -8.14
C GLY A 13 -26.06 -19.53 -7.63
N SER A 14 -27.21 -18.88 -7.79
CA SER A 14 -27.46 -17.53 -7.27
C SER A 14 -27.46 -17.49 -5.74
N LEU A 15 -28.02 -18.52 -5.09
CA LEU A 15 -28.10 -18.59 -3.63
C LEU A 15 -26.74 -18.83 -2.96
N LEU A 16 -25.82 -19.54 -3.63
CA LEU A 16 -24.45 -19.72 -3.13
C LEU A 16 -23.58 -18.45 -3.23
N CYS A 17 -23.88 -17.54 -4.16
CA CYS A 17 -23.09 -16.32 -4.36
C CYS A 17 -23.37 -15.24 -3.28
N ALA A 18 -24.51 -15.32 -2.59
CA ALA A 18 -24.92 -14.34 -1.58
C ALA A 18 -24.31 -14.54 -0.19
N ALA A 19 -23.54 -15.62 0.02
CA ALA A 19 -23.06 -16.02 1.35
C ALA A 19 -21.63 -15.54 1.68
N VAL A 20 -21.12 -14.50 1.02
CA VAL A 20 -19.83 -13.91 1.40
C VAL A 20 -20.04 -13.04 2.64
N PRO A 21 -19.53 -13.41 3.83
CA PRO A 21 -19.66 -12.55 5.00
C PRO A 21 -18.94 -11.23 4.71
N ALA A 22 -19.69 -10.12 4.74
CA ALA A 22 -19.10 -8.81 4.70
C ALA A 22 -18.21 -8.66 5.95
N GLN A 23 -16.90 -8.48 5.75
CA GLN A 23 -15.96 -8.36 6.87
C GLN A 23 -16.39 -7.17 7.73
N SER A 24 -16.79 -7.46 8.98
CA SER A 24 -17.11 -6.44 9.96
C SER A 24 -15.88 -5.56 10.17
N ARG A 25 -15.95 -4.31 9.71
CA ARG A 25 -14.87 -3.34 9.90
C ARG A 25 -14.94 -2.83 11.32
N ARG A 26 -13.99 -3.27 12.15
CA ARG A 26 -13.86 -2.79 13.54
C ARG A 26 -13.58 -1.28 13.55
N SER A 27 -14.32 -0.53 14.37
CA SER A 27 -14.05 0.89 14.64
C SER A 27 -12.70 1.06 15.35
N MET A 28 -11.95 2.11 15.00
CA MET A 28 -10.68 2.43 15.65
C MET A 28 -10.93 2.82 17.11
N ALA A 29 -10.23 2.15 18.03
CA ALA A 29 -10.18 2.53 19.44
C ALA A 29 -8.94 3.41 19.70
N PRO A 30 -8.93 4.25 20.76
CA PRO A 30 -7.76 5.06 21.11
C PRO A 30 -6.47 4.24 21.28
N ALA A 31 -6.57 3.02 21.82
CA ALA A 31 -5.44 2.11 21.99
C ALA A 31 -4.82 1.64 20.66
N ASP A 32 -5.56 1.67 19.55
CA ASP A 32 -5.02 1.27 18.24
C ASP A 32 -4.00 2.30 17.72
N ILE A 33 -4.01 3.55 18.21
CA ILE A 33 -3.01 4.59 17.86
C ILE A 33 -1.62 4.18 18.33
N LEU A 34 -1.52 3.60 19.53
CA LEU A 34 -0.25 3.16 20.11
C LEU A 34 0.38 1.98 19.34
N ARG A 35 -0.44 1.27 18.57
CA ARG A 35 0.01 0.13 17.74
C ARG A 35 0.54 0.55 16.38
N ILE A 36 0.54 1.85 16.06
CA ILE A 36 1.06 2.35 14.79
C ILE A 36 2.60 2.33 14.85
N PRO A 37 3.28 1.51 14.04
CA PRO A 37 4.73 1.50 13.99
C PRO A 37 5.28 2.80 13.39
N THR A 38 6.39 3.28 13.93
CA THR A 38 7.17 4.37 13.34
C THR A 38 8.31 3.79 12.51
N VAL A 39 8.45 4.25 11.28
CA VAL A 39 9.52 3.82 10.36
C VAL A 39 10.51 4.97 10.16
N GLY A 40 11.81 4.68 10.26
CA GLY A 40 12.84 5.71 10.20
C GLY A 40 14.19 5.22 9.69
N ASP A 41 15.10 6.19 9.46
CA ASP A 41 16.50 5.98 9.08
C ASP A 41 16.70 4.95 7.95
N ALA A 42 15.96 5.13 6.85
CA ALA A 42 16.11 4.27 5.69
C ALA A 42 17.42 4.60 4.94
N GLN A 43 18.28 3.60 4.78
CA GLN A 43 19.57 3.73 4.11
C GLN A 43 19.69 2.71 2.97
N ILE A 44 20.28 3.13 1.86
CA ILE A 44 20.48 2.29 0.68
C ILE A 44 21.94 1.86 0.63
N SER A 45 22.20 0.57 0.38
CA SER A 45 23.56 0.07 0.15
C SER A 45 24.22 0.77 -1.05
N PRO A 46 25.56 0.94 -1.10
CA PRO A 46 26.26 1.48 -2.28
C PRO A 46 25.93 0.72 -3.58
N SER A 47 25.70 -0.59 -3.42
CA SER A 47 24.95 -1.51 -4.28
C SER A 47 23.81 -0.96 -5.15
N GLY A 48 22.96 -0.17 -4.50
CA GLY A 48 21.56 0.04 -4.89
C GLY A 48 20.65 -1.17 -4.61
N ASP A 49 21.18 -2.17 -3.90
CA ASP A 49 20.69 -3.54 -3.87
C ASP A 49 19.84 -3.84 -2.62
N TRP A 50 20.27 -3.30 -1.49
CA TRP A 50 19.63 -3.46 -0.19
C TRP A 50 19.17 -2.13 0.37
N ILE A 51 18.07 -2.17 1.13
CA ILE A 51 17.62 -1.08 1.99
C ILE A 51 17.59 -1.61 3.42
N VAL A 52 18.21 -0.88 4.34
CA VAL A 52 18.05 -1.08 5.79
C VAL A 52 17.22 0.05 6.36
N TYR A 53 16.33 -0.24 7.30
CA TYR A 53 15.52 0.77 7.99
C TYR A 53 15.15 0.29 9.40
N THR A 54 14.74 1.22 10.25
CA THR A 54 14.24 0.93 11.60
C THR A 54 12.72 0.90 11.64
N VAL A 55 12.16 -0.04 12.40
CA VAL A 55 10.75 -0.07 12.77
C VAL A 55 10.66 -0.04 14.27
N THR A 56 10.05 1.01 14.81
CA THR A 56 9.81 1.18 16.24
C THR A 56 8.34 0.94 16.55
N THR A 57 8.08 0.03 17.48
CA THR A 57 6.74 -0.28 18.02
C THR A 57 6.69 0.02 19.51
N VAL A 58 5.52 0.37 20.01
CA VAL A 58 5.27 0.45 21.46
C VAL A 58 4.89 -0.94 21.96
N ASP A 59 5.69 -1.50 22.86
CA ASP A 59 5.42 -2.75 23.56
C ASP A 59 5.18 -2.45 25.05
N ALA A 60 3.95 -2.70 25.51
CA ALA A 60 3.42 -2.23 26.79
C ALA A 60 3.65 -0.72 26.99
N ASP A 61 4.74 -0.37 27.69
CA ASP A 61 5.12 1.01 28.06
C ASP A 61 6.51 1.41 27.53
N GLN A 62 7.12 0.58 26.68
CA GLN A 62 8.47 0.81 26.16
C GLN A 62 8.52 0.76 24.63
N ASN A 63 9.42 1.54 24.06
CA ASN A 63 9.66 1.51 22.62
C ASN A 63 10.66 0.40 22.28
N ALA A 64 10.26 -0.54 21.45
CA ALA A 64 11.12 -1.57 20.88
C ALA A 64 11.44 -1.21 19.43
N SER A 65 12.73 -1.14 19.08
CA SER A 65 13.17 -0.83 17.71
C SER A 65 13.84 -2.06 17.08
N THR A 66 13.40 -2.41 15.88
CA THR A 66 13.94 -3.52 15.09
C THR A 66 14.54 -3.00 13.80
N LEU A 67 15.73 -3.51 13.44
CA LEU A 67 16.32 -3.28 12.12
C LEU A 67 15.76 -4.27 11.11
N TRP A 68 15.33 -3.73 9.97
CA TRP A 68 14.83 -4.50 8.83
C TRP A 68 15.78 -4.33 7.67
N LEU A 69 16.07 -5.43 6.98
CA LEU A 69 16.84 -5.46 5.76
C LEU A 69 15.95 -6.02 4.64
N VAL A 70 15.78 -5.25 3.57
CA VAL A 70 14.93 -5.63 2.43
C VAL A 70 15.67 -5.45 1.12
N ARG A 71 15.30 -6.26 0.13
CA ARG A 71 15.80 -6.10 -1.25
C ARG A 71 15.21 -4.83 -1.87
N ALA A 72 16.04 -4.03 -2.51
CA ALA A 72 15.60 -2.81 -3.20
C ALA A 72 14.89 -3.11 -4.54
N SER A 73 15.19 -4.25 -5.17
CA SER A 73 14.52 -4.75 -6.37
C SER A 73 13.53 -5.85 -5.98
N GLU A 74 12.29 -5.85 -6.49
CA GLU A 74 11.99 -6.16 -7.89
C GLU A 74 11.25 -5.02 -8.58
N ARG A 75 11.85 -4.47 -9.64
CA ARG A 75 11.30 -3.48 -10.60
C ARG A 75 9.90 -2.95 -10.25
N LEU A 76 9.81 -2.13 -9.20
CA LEU A 76 8.66 -1.28 -8.97
C LEU A 76 8.66 -0.30 -10.13
N GLY A 77 7.68 -0.43 -11.03
CA GLY A 77 7.51 0.48 -12.15
C GLY A 77 7.71 1.90 -11.64
N VAL A 78 8.60 2.65 -12.32
CA VAL A 78 8.95 4.05 -12.07
C VAL A 78 7.87 4.73 -11.23
N ILE A 79 8.10 4.90 -9.92
CA ILE A 79 7.20 5.72 -9.11
C ILE A 79 7.42 7.14 -9.64
N PRO A 80 6.42 7.77 -10.29
CA PRO A 80 6.55 9.17 -10.64
C PRO A 80 6.71 9.91 -9.32
N LEU A 81 7.84 10.59 -9.14
CA LEU A 81 8.07 11.46 -7.99
C LEU A 81 6.85 12.39 -7.86
N PRO A 82 6.06 12.34 -6.76
CA PRO A 82 5.01 13.32 -6.56
C PRO A 82 5.69 14.67 -6.35
N GLY A 83 5.73 15.50 -7.41
CA GLY A 83 5.99 16.93 -7.24
C GLY A 83 7.16 17.55 -8.00
N ARG A 84 7.79 16.91 -8.99
CA ARG A 84 8.53 17.70 -9.99
C ARG A 84 7.83 17.61 -11.35
N PRO A 85 6.84 18.48 -11.62
CA PRO A 85 6.57 18.87 -12.99
C PRO A 85 7.93 19.22 -13.61
N PRO A 86 8.23 18.80 -14.86
CA PRO A 86 9.42 19.32 -15.53
C PRO A 86 9.35 20.83 -15.39
N GLU A 87 10.39 21.43 -14.81
CA GLU A 87 10.48 22.87 -14.76
C GLU A 87 10.55 23.31 -16.21
N VAL A 88 9.39 23.66 -16.76
CA VAL A 88 9.28 24.37 -18.02
C VAL A 88 9.93 25.70 -17.69
N ARG A 89 11.25 25.77 -17.89
CA ARG A 89 11.97 27.04 -17.98
C ARG A 89 11.23 27.78 -19.08
N ARG A 90 10.28 28.62 -18.70
CA ARG A 90 9.70 29.60 -19.61
C ARG A 90 10.90 30.45 -19.98
N THR A 91 11.49 30.16 -21.14
CA THR A 91 12.37 31.11 -21.81
C THR A 91 11.55 32.39 -21.86
N PRO A 92 11.98 33.50 -21.24
CA PRO A 92 11.28 34.76 -21.41
C PRO A 92 11.22 34.99 -22.92
N ASP A 93 10.00 35.04 -23.46
CA ASP A 93 9.80 35.39 -24.85
C ASP A 93 10.54 36.70 -25.06
N VAL A 94 11.61 36.62 -25.85
CA VAL A 94 12.42 37.78 -26.20
C VAL A 94 11.46 38.78 -26.83
N PHE A 95 11.29 39.92 -26.16
CA PHE A 95 10.46 41.03 -26.59
C PHE A 95 10.66 41.28 -28.08
N ARG A 96 9.65 40.88 -28.87
CA ARG A 96 9.61 41.14 -30.30
C ARG A 96 8.98 42.53 -30.47
N ASN A 97 9.84 43.50 -30.81
CA ASN A 97 9.44 44.77 -31.42
C ASN A 97 8.68 44.53 -32.72
#